data_AF-A0A2V9JYK3-F1
#
_entry.id   AF-A0A2V9JYK3-F1
#
_cell.length_a   1.000
_cell.length_b   1.000
_cell.length_c   1.000
_cell.angle_alpha   90.00
_cell.angle_beta   90.00
_cell.angle_gamma   90.00
#
_symmetry.space_group_name_H-M   'P 1'
#
loop_
_entity.id
_entity.type
_entity.pdbx_description
1 polymer ?
#
loop_
_entity_poly.entity_id
_entity_poly.type
_entity_poly.pdbx_seq_one_letter_code
_entity_poly.pdbx_strand_id
1 'polypeptide(L)' 'MKKPLFAIAVVLLYALHQDTWNWTTPYPLVFGFMPIGLFYHVCYSLAAAALMGLLVKLAWPEHLEEEAETGVRER' A
#
# COMPACT_ATOMS: atom_id res chain seq x y z
N MET A 1 -9.83 -18.12 1.26
CA MET A 1 -9.28 -17.94 -0.11
C MET A 1 -8.85 -16.49 -0.45
N LYS A 2 -8.85 -15.53 0.49
CA LYS A 2 -8.50 -14.10 0.21
C LYS A 2 -7.00 -13.78 0.30
N LYS A 3 -6.23 -14.62 0.99
CA LYS A 3 -4.77 -14.48 1.18
C LYS A 3 -3.97 -14.33 -0.14
N PRO A 4 -4.17 -15.16 -1.19
CA PRO A 4 -3.43 -14.98 -2.45
C PRO A 4 -3.77 -13.67 -3.17
N LEU A 5 -5.00 -13.18 -3.05
CA LEU A 5 -5.41 -11.91 -3.66
C LEU A 5 -4.65 -10.73 -3.07
N PHE A 6 -4.50 -10.67 -1.75
CA PHE A 6 -3.72 -9.61 -1.11
C PHE A 6 -2.23 -9.70 -1.47
N ALA A 7 -1.68 -10.90 -1.56
CA ALA A 7 -0.30 -11.09 -2.00
C ALA A 7 -0.08 -10.59 -3.45
N ILE A 8 -1.00 -10.90 -4.36
CA ILE A 8 -0.97 -10.40 -5.74
C ILE A 8 -1.08 -8.87 -5.75
N ALA A 9 -1.99 -8.29 -4.95
CA ALA A 9 -2.14 -6.84 -4.85
C ALA A 9 -0.86 -6.13 -4.37
N VAL A 10 -0.15 -6.72 -3.39
CA VAL A 10 1.15 -6.21 -2.93
C VAL A 10 2.20 -6.27 -4.03
N VAL A 11 2.31 -7.40 -4.75
CA VAL A 11 3.28 -7.55 -5.85
C VAL A 11 2.99 -6.56 -6.98
N LEU A 12 1.72 -6.36 -7.32
CA LEU A 12 1.32 -5.39 -8.33
C LEU A 12 1.66 -3.96 -7.91
N LEU A 13 1.34 -3.55 -6.68
CA LEU A 13 1.74 -2.24 -6.17
C LEU A 13 3.27 -2.09 -6.18
N TYR A 14 4.02 -3.10 -5.76
CA TYR A 14 5.48 -3.06 -5.79
C TYR A 14 6.04 -2.84 -7.19
N ALA A 15 5.50 -3.53 -8.20
CA ALA A 15 5.89 -3.31 -9.60
C ALA A 15 5.50 -1.91 -10.08
N LEU A 16 4.29 -1.45 -9.73
CA LEU A 16 3.76 -0.13 -10.05
C LEU A 16 4.60 1.01 -9.42
N HIS A 17 5.28 0.73 -8.31
CA HIS A 17 6.19 1.67 -7.64
C HIS A 17 7.42 2.05 -8.45
N GLN A 18 7.89 1.18 -9.36
CA GLN A 18 9.11 1.41 -10.14
C GLN A 18 9.02 2.65 -11.05
N ASP A 19 7.80 3.13 -11.32
CA ASP A 19 7.47 4.39 -12.00
C ASP A 19 8.39 4.78 -13.17
N THR A 20 8.54 3.88 -14.16
CA THR A 20 9.43 4.12 -15.32
C THR A 20 8.76 4.89 -16.46
N TRP A 21 7.44 4.91 -16.49
CA TRP A 21 6.59 5.49 -17.54
C TRP A 21 6.51 7.02 -17.52
N ASN A 22 6.35 7.66 -16.36
CA ASN A 22 6.16 9.12 -16.27
C ASN A 22 7.47 9.90 -16.05
N TRP A 23 8.62 9.22 -16.08
CA TRP A 23 9.93 9.80 -15.70
C TRP A 23 10.38 10.97 -16.59
N THR A 24 10.07 10.93 -17.89
CA THR A 24 10.46 11.97 -18.86
C THR A 24 9.33 12.90 -19.27
N THR A 25 8.12 12.70 -18.71
CA THR A 25 6.91 13.36 -19.18
C THR A 25 6.31 14.26 -18.09
N PRO A 26 6.69 15.54 -18.03
CA PRO A 26 6.16 16.47 -17.03
C PRO A 26 4.75 16.98 -17.35
N TYR A 27 4.30 16.85 -18.60
CA TYR A 27 2.98 17.32 -19.07
C TYR A 27 2.06 16.13 -19.38
N PRO A 28 0.73 16.24 -19.17
CA PRO A 28 0.00 17.44 -18.75
C PRO A 28 0.17 17.73 -17.25
N LEU A 29 0.07 19.02 -16.91
CA LEU A 29 0.02 19.45 -15.52
C LEU A 29 -1.40 19.22 -14.98
N VAL A 30 -1.53 18.34 -13.99
CA VAL A 30 -2.77 18.14 -13.24
C VAL A 30 -3.03 19.38 -12.38
N PHE A 31 -4.28 19.85 -12.39
CA PHE A 31 -4.70 21.09 -11.71
C PHE A 31 -3.92 22.36 -12.13
N GLY A 32 -3.18 22.32 -13.25
CA GLY A 32 -2.42 23.45 -13.77
C GLY A 32 -1.05 23.69 -13.11
N PHE A 33 -0.63 22.87 -12.13
CA PHE A 33 0.68 23.02 -11.47
C PHE A 33 1.40 21.71 -11.16
N MET A 34 0.71 20.57 -11.11
CA MET A 34 1.28 19.31 -10.66
C MET A 34 1.69 18.43 -11.85
N PRO A 35 2.98 18.03 -11.98
CA PRO A 35 3.38 17.07 -13.02
C PRO A 35 2.63 15.75 -12.89
N ILE A 36 2.30 15.11 -14.01
CA ILE A 36 1.55 13.85 -14.03
C ILE A 36 2.24 12.73 -13.24
N GLY A 37 3.58 12.66 -13.27
CA GLY A 37 4.35 11.71 -12.45
C GLY A 37 4.17 11.95 -10.95
N LEU A 38 4.14 13.20 -10.51
CA LEU A 38 3.91 13.52 -9.10
C LEU A 38 2.47 13.17 -8.67
N PHE A 39 1.48 13.50 -9.51
CA PHE A 39 0.09 13.13 -9.26
C PHE A 39 -0.09 11.61 -9.14
N TYR A 40 0.56 10.86 -10.04
CA TYR A 40 0.58 9.41 -9.99
C TYR A 40 1.14 8.89 -8.66
N HIS A 41 2.25 9.45 -8.17
CA HIS A 41 2.79 9.07 -6.86
C HIS A 41 1.84 9.39 -5.70
N VAL A 42 1.12 10.51 -5.72
CA VAL A 42 0.10 10.81 -4.71
C VAL A 42 -0.97 9.72 -4.70
N CYS A 43 -1.51 9.38 -5.87
CA CYS A 43 -2.50 8.30 -5.99
C CYS A 43 -1.93 6.94 -5.53
N TYR A 44 -0.69 6.64 -5.90
CA TYR A 44 0.01 5.43 -5.49
C TYR A 44 0.13 5.32 -3.97
N SER A 45 0.56 6.39 -3.29
CA SER A 45 0.68 6.44 -1.83
C SER A 45 -0.66 6.21 -1.14
N LEU A 46 -1.75 6.80 -1.66
CA LEU A 46 -3.10 6.58 -1.13
C LEU A 46 -3.55 5.12 -1.30
N ALA A 47 -3.29 4.54 -2.48
CA ALA A 47 -3.60 3.13 -2.74
C ALA A 47 -2.81 2.18 -1.84
N ALA A 48 -1.51 2.45 -1.63
CA ALA A 48 -0.66 1.67 -0.74
C ALA A 48 -1.13 1.75 0.71
N ALA A 49 -1.46 2.95 1.20
CA ALA A 49 -2.01 3.14 2.55
C ALA A 49 -3.34 2.38 2.74
N ALA A 50 -4.23 2.44 1.74
CA ALA A 50 -5.49 1.71 1.76
C ALA A 50 -5.27 0.18 1.77
N LEU A 51 -4.35 -0.35 0.95
CA LEU A 51 -4.03 -1.78 0.95
C LEU A 51 -3.47 -2.22 2.30
N MET A 52 -2.55 -1.44 2.88
CA MET A 52 -2.01 -1.75 4.22
C MET A 52 -3.10 -1.74 5.29
N GLY A 53 -4.01 -0.76 5.25
CA GLY A 53 -5.17 -0.72 6.15
C GLY A 53 -6.08 -1.95 6.01
N LEU A 54 -6.28 -2.45 4.78
CA LEU A 54 -7.04 -3.67 4.53
C LEU A 54 -6.31 -4.92 5.02
N LEU A 55 -4.99 -5.00 4.84
CA LEU A 55 -4.16 -6.10 5.33
C LEU A 55 -4.23 -6.20 6.86
N VAL A 56 -4.11 -5.07 7.56
CA VAL A 56 -4.25 -5.05 9.03
C VAL A 56 -5.66 -5.49 9.44
N LYS A 57 -6.71 -5.02 8.77
CA LYS A 57 -8.09 -5.38 9.16
C LYS A 57 -8.50 -6.82 8.83
N LEU A 58 -7.96 -7.41 7.76
CA LEU A 58 -8.50 -8.65 7.18
C LEU A 58 -7.50 -9.81 7.15
N ALA A 59 -6.21 -9.53 7.27
CA ALA A 59 -5.15 -10.53 7.17
C ALA A 59 -4.23 -10.55 8.40
N TRP A 60 -4.43 -9.66 9.38
CA TRP A 60 -3.68 -9.68 10.61
C TRP A 60 -3.98 -10.96 11.40
N PRO A 61 -2.96 -11.69 11.89
CA PRO A 61 -3.17 -12.95 12.59
C PRO A 61 -3.57 -12.71 14.05
N GLU A 62 -4.74 -13.22 14.45
CA GLU A 62 -5.26 -13.11 15.83
C GLU A 62 -4.33 -13.78 16.87
N HIS A 63 -3.61 -14.85 16.51
CA HIS A 63 -2.67 -15.50 17.45
C HIS A 63 -1.53 -14.58 17.93
N LEU A 64 -1.17 -13.55 17.16
CA LEU A 64 -0.17 -12.56 17.59
C LEU A 64 -0.73 -11.60 18.65
N GLU A 65 -2.05 -11.40 18.66
CA GLU A 65 -2.72 -10.62 19.70
C GLU A 65 -2.82 -11.43 20.99
N GLU A 66 -3.14 -12.73 20.92
CA GLU A 66 -3.14 -13.62 22.09
C GLU A 66 -1.76 -13.72 22.77
N GLU A 67 -0.68 -13.84 22.00
CA GLU A 67 0.70 -13.84 22.53
C GLU A 67 1.06 -12.49 23.18
N ALA A 68 0.64 -11.37 22.59
CA ALA A 68 0.87 -10.05 23.14
C ALA A 68 0.12 -9.85 24.48
N GLU A 69 -1.13 -10.31 24.58
CA GLU A 69 -1.94 -10.20 25.79
C GLU A 69 -1.44 -11.12 26.92
N THR A 70 -1.06 -12.36 26.59
CA THR A 70 -0.52 -13.31 27.57
C THR A 70 0.85 -12.88 28.10
N GLY A 71 1.75 -12.40 27.24
CA GLY A 71 3.06 -11.89 27.65
C GLY A 71 3.01 -10.63 28.53
N VAL A 72 1.93 -9.83 28.44
CA VAL A 72 1.66 -8.70 29.35
C VAL A 72 1.13 -9.19 30.70
N ARG A 73 0.34 -10.27 30.74
CA ARG A 73 -0.22 -10.83 31.98
C ARG A 73 0.79 -11.59 32.83
N GLU A 74 1.87 -12.08 32.22
CA GLU A 74 2.97 -12.77 32.92
C GLU A 74 4.09 -11.83 33.42
N ARG A 75 4.04 -10.53 33.12
CA ARG A 75 4.96 -9.50 33.66
C ARG A 75 4.33 -8.70 34.79
#